data_AF-A0A957P0D3-F1
#
_entry.id   AF-A0A957P0D3-F1
#
_cell.length_a   1.000
_cell.length_b   1.000
_cell.length_c   1.000
_cell.angle_alpha   90.00
_cell.angle_beta   90.00
_cell.angle_gamma   90.00
#
_symmetry.space_group_name_H-M   'P 1'
#
loop_
_entity.id
_entity.type
_entity.pdbx_description
1 polymer ?
#
loop_
_entity_poly.entity_id
_entity_poly.type
_entity_poly.pdbx_seq_one_letter_code
_entity_poly.pdbx_strand_id
1 'polypeptide(L)'
;HVVPNIDYASTAQAYGMAHGQLAYYKALALQGHIRMIGDLAALQSHMAEWQAWDAAHADATEDTPPLGFVLSMEGADPILTPDQLGYWVEQGLRLLGPTHYGPGRYAGGTGVESGLTELGPPLLREMSRLGVLLDMTHFSDRSFWEALEHYEGPVLASHNNCRALVPHQRQFSDEQLRVIFQRNGVIGAAFDTWMLQPGWVVGQTTNEKVTLDTVVDH
;
A
#
# COMPACT_ATOMS: atom_id res chain seq x y z
N HIS A 1 -12.27 26.70 -1.87
CA HIS A 1 -11.04 26.42 -2.61
C HIS A 1 -11.11 24.99 -3.12
N VAL A 2 -11.22 24.79 -4.44
CA VAL A 2 -11.19 23.45 -5.03
C VAL A 2 -9.72 23.07 -5.12
N VAL A 3 -9.32 22.05 -4.36
CA VAL A 3 -8.01 21.43 -4.52
C VAL A 3 -8.15 20.49 -5.74
N PRO A 4 -7.52 20.77 -6.89
CA PRO A 4 -7.54 19.87 -8.03
C PRO A 4 -6.56 18.71 -7.77
N ASN A 5 -6.92 17.52 -8.24
CA ASN A 5 -6.28 16.21 -8.04
C ASN A 5 -6.62 15.51 -6.71
N ILE A 6 -7.91 15.19 -6.56
CA ILE A 6 -8.31 14.00 -5.80
C ILE A 6 -8.77 13.00 -6.87
N ASP A 7 -8.32 11.74 -6.80
CA ASP A 7 -8.72 10.65 -7.70
C ASP A 7 -10.26 10.45 -7.78
N TYR A 8 -10.99 11.08 -6.84
CA TYR A 8 -12.44 11.16 -6.77
C TYR A 8 -12.91 12.62 -6.70
N ALA A 9 -14.06 12.93 -7.28
CA ALA A 9 -14.66 14.28 -7.26
C ALA A 9 -15.16 14.72 -5.88
N SER A 10 -15.26 13.81 -4.90
CA SER A 10 -15.57 14.12 -3.50
C SER A 10 -15.19 12.97 -2.56
N THR A 11 -15.07 13.25 -1.26
CA THR A 11 -14.88 12.23 -0.21
C THR A 11 -16.04 11.22 -0.16
N ALA A 12 -17.28 11.66 -0.41
CA ALA A 12 -18.44 10.77 -0.46
C ALA A 12 -18.36 9.77 -1.63
N GLN A 13 -17.82 10.21 -2.77
CA GLN A 13 -17.57 9.33 -3.90
C GLN A 13 -16.46 8.32 -3.58
N ALA A 14 -15.34 8.76 -3.00
CA ALA A 14 -14.25 7.89 -2.57
C ALA A 14 -14.76 6.80 -1.60
N TYR A 15 -15.54 7.21 -0.60
CA TYR A 15 -16.21 6.31 0.35
C TYR A 15 -17.08 5.27 -0.37
N GLY A 16 -17.98 5.70 -1.24
CA GLY A 16 -18.86 4.80 -1.99
C GLY A 16 -18.10 3.80 -2.86
N MET A 17 -17.04 4.25 -3.54
CA MET A 17 -16.20 3.38 -4.39
C MET A 17 -15.47 2.31 -3.58
N ALA A 18 -14.85 2.68 -2.46
CA ALA A 18 -14.17 1.73 -1.58
C ALA A 18 -15.15 0.69 -1.00
N HIS A 19 -16.35 1.11 -0.62
CA HIS A 19 -17.40 0.19 -0.18
C HIS A 19 -17.86 -0.75 -1.30
N GLY A 20 -17.96 -0.26 -2.54
CA GLY A 20 -18.26 -1.09 -3.71
C GLY A 20 -17.20 -2.17 -3.95
N GLN A 21 -15.92 -1.80 -3.88
CA GLN A 21 -14.80 -2.75 -3.99
C GLN A 21 -14.80 -3.78 -2.86
N LEU A 22 -15.04 -3.34 -1.62
CA LEU A 22 -15.15 -4.24 -0.47
C LEU A 22 -16.32 -5.23 -0.62
N ALA A 23 -17.48 -4.76 -1.09
CA ALA A 23 -18.63 -5.62 -1.36
C ALA A 23 -18.31 -6.65 -2.45
N TYR A 24 -17.57 -6.26 -3.49
CA TYR A 24 -17.10 -7.17 -4.53
C TYR A 24 -16.18 -8.27 -3.97
N TYR A 25 -15.19 -7.93 -3.14
CA TYR A 25 -14.33 -8.92 -2.50
C TYR A 25 -15.11 -9.88 -1.59
N LYS A 26 -16.08 -9.38 -0.83
CA LYS A 26 -16.96 -10.23 -0.02
C LYS A 26 -17.78 -11.19 -0.86
N ALA A 27 -18.30 -10.75 -2.01
CA ALA A 27 -19.03 -11.62 -2.93
C ALA A 27 -18.14 -12.73 -3.49
N LEU A 28 -16.91 -12.41 -3.92
CA LEU A 28 -15.93 -13.41 -4.37
C LEU A 28 -15.56 -14.40 -3.27
N ALA A 29 -15.45 -13.93 -2.02
CA ALA A 29 -15.17 -14.81 -0.88
C ALA A 29 -16.33 -15.76 -0.58
N LEU A 30 -17.59 -15.29 -0.68
CA LEU A 30 -18.78 -16.14 -0.53
C LEU A 30 -18.89 -17.20 -1.64
N GLN A 31 -18.37 -16.90 -2.83
CA GLN A 31 -18.27 -17.84 -3.95
C GLN A 31 -17.08 -18.79 -3.85
N GLY A 32 -16.21 -18.63 -2.84
CA GLY A 32 -15.03 -19.46 -2.64
C GLY A 32 -13.84 -19.13 -3.56
N HIS A 33 -13.87 -18.01 -4.28
CA HIS A 33 -12.77 -17.61 -5.17
C HIS A 33 -11.57 -17.04 -4.41
N ILE A 34 -11.83 -16.28 -3.35
CA ILE A 34 -10.79 -15.63 -2.55
C ILE A 34 -11.03 -15.80 -1.05
N ARG A 35 -9.99 -15.62 -0.26
CA ARG A 35 -10.07 -15.60 1.21
C ARG A 35 -9.38 -14.36 1.75
N MET A 36 -10.13 -13.55 2.49
CA MET A 36 -9.54 -12.43 3.21
C MET A 36 -8.81 -12.93 4.45
N ILE A 37 -7.55 -12.52 4.61
CA ILE A 37 -6.65 -12.87 5.70
C ILE A 37 -6.56 -11.70 6.66
N GLY A 38 -7.21 -11.84 7.82
CA GLY A 38 -7.34 -10.76 8.81
C GLY A 38 -6.38 -10.86 10.00
N ASP A 39 -5.67 -11.96 10.18
CA ASP A 39 -4.74 -12.15 11.29
C ASP A 39 -3.71 -13.25 10.98
N LEU A 40 -2.77 -13.44 11.91
CA LEU A 40 -1.70 -14.42 11.78
C LEU A 40 -2.21 -15.86 11.76
N ALA A 41 -3.26 -16.18 12.52
CA ALA A 41 -3.81 -17.53 12.57
C ALA A 41 -4.47 -17.90 11.22
N ALA A 42 -5.22 -16.97 10.64
CA ALA A 42 -5.80 -17.10 9.31
C ALA A 42 -4.71 -17.25 8.24
N LEU A 43 -3.62 -16.47 8.33
CA LEU A 43 -2.48 -16.58 7.41
C LEU A 43 -1.82 -17.96 7.50
N GLN A 44 -1.49 -18.41 8.72
CA GLN A 44 -0.85 -19.70 8.95
C GLN A 44 -1.71 -20.87 8.46
N SER A 45 -3.01 -20.84 8.78
CA SER A 45 -3.97 -21.85 8.31
C SER A 45 -4.05 -21.86 6.78
N HIS A 46 -4.11 -20.69 6.16
CA HIS A 46 -4.18 -20.57 4.70
C HIS A 46 -2.90 -21.06 4.01
N MET A 47 -1.73 -20.74 4.57
CA MET A 47 -0.45 -21.26 4.05
C MET A 47 -0.36 -22.78 4.20
N ALA A 48 -0.80 -23.34 5.32
CA ALA A 48 -0.78 -24.78 5.54
C ALA A 48 -1.70 -25.53 4.55
N GLU A 49 -2.86 -24.96 4.22
CA GLU A 49 -3.76 -25.50 3.19
C GLU A 49 -3.11 -25.52 1.81
N TRP A 50 -2.48 -24.42 1.39
CA TRP A 50 -1.74 -24.35 0.14
C TRP A 50 -0.56 -25.33 0.10
N GLN A 51 0.24 -25.40 1.17
CA GLN A 51 1.36 -26.35 1.26
C GLN A 51 0.91 -27.81 1.17
N ALA A 52 -0.22 -28.15 1.81
CA ALA A 52 -0.79 -29.48 1.72
C ALA A 52 -1.30 -29.79 0.30
N TRP A 53 -1.89 -28.79 -0.37
CA TRP A 53 -2.35 -28.93 -1.74
C TRP A 53 -1.17 -29.11 -2.72
N ASP A 54 -0.14 -28.27 -2.63
CA ASP A 54 1.08 -28.36 -3.46
C ASP A 54 1.75 -29.73 -3.31
N ALA A 55 1.85 -30.23 -2.07
CA ALA A 55 2.45 -31.54 -1.79
C ALA A 55 1.64 -32.72 -2.36
N ALA A 56 0.33 -32.56 -2.52
CA ALA A 56 -0.55 -33.58 -3.09
C ALA A 56 -0.70 -33.47 -4.62
N HIS A 57 -0.39 -32.31 -5.22
CA HIS A 57 -0.68 -32.01 -6.62
C HIS A 57 0.51 -31.36 -7.34
N ALA A 58 1.53 -32.16 -7.66
CA ALA A 58 2.77 -31.66 -8.26
C ALA A 58 2.58 -30.94 -9.62
N ASP A 59 1.58 -31.33 -10.41
CA ASP A 59 1.36 -30.82 -11.79
C ASP A 59 -0.06 -30.27 -12.02
N ALA A 60 -0.93 -30.24 -10.99
CA ALA A 60 -2.30 -29.76 -11.18
C ALA A 60 -2.36 -28.23 -11.09
N THR A 61 -3.28 -27.63 -11.82
CA THR A 61 -3.54 -26.17 -11.78
C THR A 61 -5.01 -25.84 -11.51
N GLU A 62 -5.83 -26.86 -11.26
CA GLU A 62 -7.27 -26.75 -11.00
C GLU A 62 -7.57 -27.24 -9.57
N ASP A 63 -8.78 -26.92 -9.07
CA ASP A 63 -9.22 -27.27 -7.73
C ASP A 63 -8.25 -26.82 -6.61
N THR A 64 -7.65 -25.64 -6.80
CA THR A 64 -6.75 -25.03 -5.82
C THR A 64 -7.53 -24.53 -4.60
N PRO A 65 -6.86 -24.36 -3.43
CA PRO A 65 -7.39 -23.49 -2.38
C PRO A 65 -7.69 -22.08 -2.94
N PRO A 66 -8.57 -21.30 -2.28
CA PRO A 66 -8.88 -19.94 -2.71
C PRO A 66 -7.64 -19.04 -2.68
N LEU A 67 -7.61 -17.98 -3.50
CA LEU A 67 -6.55 -16.98 -3.41
C LEU A 67 -6.67 -16.19 -2.08
N GLY A 68 -5.64 -16.24 -1.25
CA GLY A 68 -5.54 -15.44 -0.03
C GLY A 68 -5.14 -14.00 -0.32
N PHE A 69 -5.76 -13.04 0.37
CA PHE A 69 -5.33 -11.64 0.33
C PHE A 69 -5.47 -10.95 1.69
N VAL A 70 -4.59 -10.00 1.96
CA VAL A 70 -4.72 -9.06 3.09
C VAL A 70 -5.32 -7.78 2.54
N LEU A 71 -6.37 -7.25 3.16
CA LEU A 71 -6.99 -6.02 2.70
C LEU A 71 -6.10 -4.81 3.05
N SER A 72 -5.67 -4.09 2.02
CA SER A 72 -4.96 -2.82 2.11
C SER A 72 -5.78 -1.67 1.49
N MET A 73 -5.45 -0.43 1.85
CA MET A 73 -6.02 0.77 1.27
C MET A 73 -4.89 1.74 0.91
N GLU A 74 -4.75 2.03 -0.38
CA GLU A 74 -3.80 2.99 -0.93
C GLU A 74 -4.51 4.33 -1.15
N GLY A 75 -4.14 5.34 -0.35
CA GLY A 75 -4.88 6.59 -0.25
C GLY A 75 -6.05 6.49 0.72
N ALA A 76 -6.01 7.30 1.78
CA ALA A 76 -7.02 7.30 2.83
C ALA A 76 -8.25 8.17 2.51
N ASP A 77 -8.44 8.62 1.26
CA ASP A 77 -9.59 9.44 0.85
C ASP A 77 -10.98 8.84 1.18
N PRO A 78 -11.17 7.50 1.15
CA PRO A 78 -12.43 6.90 1.59
C PRO A 78 -12.66 7.01 3.11
N ILE A 79 -11.67 7.33 3.94
CA ILE A 79 -11.87 7.50 5.37
C ILE A 79 -12.41 8.91 5.62
N LEU A 80 -13.68 9.00 6.06
CA LEU A 80 -14.36 10.29 6.23
C LEU A 80 -13.73 11.07 7.39
N THR A 81 -13.49 10.39 8.51
CA THR A 81 -12.87 10.95 9.72
C THR A 81 -11.94 9.92 10.35
N PRO A 82 -10.84 10.34 11.01
CA PRO A 82 -9.86 9.43 11.63
C PRO A 82 -10.49 8.33 12.51
N ASP A 83 -11.49 8.68 13.31
CA ASP A 83 -12.22 7.79 14.21
C ASP A 83 -13.03 6.70 13.49
N GLN A 84 -13.30 6.87 12.19
CA GLN A 84 -13.93 5.84 11.37
C GLN A 84 -13.00 4.65 11.06
N LEU A 85 -11.68 4.76 11.31
CA LEU A 85 -10.75 3.68 10.98
C LEU A 85 -11.11 2.35 11.66
N GLY A 86 -11.67 2.38 12.88
CA GLY A 86 -12.15 1.18 13.57
C GLY A 86 -13.14 0.37 12.74
N TYR A 87 -14.09 1.04 12.07
CA TYR A 87 -15.03 0.38 11.17
C TYR A 87 -14.30 -0.35 10.02
N TRP A 88 -13.32 0.29 9.39
CA TRP A 88 -12.56 -0.33 8.29
C TRP A 88 -11.73 -1.53 8.75
N VAL A 89 -11.19 -1.47 9.97
CA VAL A 89 -10.49 -2.62 10.59
C VAL A 89 -11.46 -3.78 10.83
N GLU A 90 -12.68 -3.52 11.30
CA GLU A 90 -13.74 -4.53 11.40
C GLU A 90 -14.13 -5.12 10.04
N GLN A 91 -14.02 -4.32 8.97
CA GLN A 91 -14.20 -4.79 7.59
C GLN A 91 -13.01 -5.61 7.05
N GLY A 92 -11.91 -5.70 7.79
CA GLY A 92 -10.74 -6.50 7.46
C GLY A 92 -9.49 -5.73 7.06
N LEU A 93 -9.51 -4.40 7.05
CA LEU A 93 -8.36 -3.57 6.69
C LEU A 93 -7.18 -3.81 7.64
N ARG A 94 -5.97 -4.01 7.12
CA ARG A 94 -4.74 -4.20 7.92
C ARG A 94 -3.57 -3.32 7.53
N LEU A 95 -3.51 -2.86 6.28
CA LEU A 95 -2.47 -1.96 5.77
C LEU A 95 -3.12 -0.68 5.24
N LEU A 96 -2.56 0.48 5.56
CA LEU A 96 -3.06 1.77 5.10
C LEU A 96 -1.92 2.70 4.69
N GLY A 97 -1.97 3.16 3.43
CA GLY A 97 -1.19 4.28 2.92
C GLY A 97 -2.01 5.57 2.99
N PRO A 98 -1.62 6.58 3.78
CA PRO A 98 -2.46 7.78 3.97
C PRO A 98 -2.63 8.68 2.73
N THR A 99 -1.87 8.46 1.66
CA THR A 99 -1.89 9.27 0.43
C THR A 99 -1.43 8.48 -0.78
N HIS A 100 -1.60 9.06 -1.98
CA HIS A 100 -1.23 8.49 -3.27
C HIS A 100 -0.42 9.52 -4.10
N TYR A 101 -0.85 9.93 -5.30
CA TYR A 101 -0.23 11.05 -6.03
C TYR A 101 -0.87 12.39 -5.66
N GLY A 102 -0.09 13.46 -5.67
CA GLY A 102 -0.58 14.81 -5.48
C GLY A 102 -0.93 15.16 -4.02
N PRO A 103 -1.67 16.26 -3.82
CA PRO A 103 -2.18 16.63 -2.50
C PRO A 103 -3.26 15.64 -2.05
N GLY A 104 -3.05 14.95 -0.93
CA GLY A 104 -4.05 14.05 -0.34
C GLY A 104 -4.82 14.68 0.82
N ARG A 105 -5.93 14.05 1.20
CA ARG A 105 -6.76 14.46 2.36
C ARG A 105 -5.99 14.45 3.69
N TYR A 106 -5.12 13.45 3.88
CA TYR A 106 -4.40 13.20 5.13
C TYR A 106 -2.92 13.59 5.06
N ALA A 107 -2.33 13.57 3.86
CA ALA A 107 -0.92 13.85 3.64
C ALA A 107 -0.62 14.23 2.19
N GLY A 108 0.47 14.97 1.98
CA GLY A 108 1.06 15.15 0.66
C GLY A 108 1.65 13.84 0.14
N GLY A 109 1.31 13.50 -1.10
CA GLY A 109 1.76 12.30 -1.77
C GLY A 109 2.87 12.54 -2.78
N THR A 110 2.93 11.67 -3.77
CA THR A 110 3.98 11.72 -4.79
C THR A 110 3.80 12.94 -5.69
N GLY A 111 4.89 13.64 -5.98
CA GLY A 111 4.92 14.81 -6.85
C GLY A 111 4.55 16.11 -6.15
N VAL A 112 4.41 16.12 -4.82
CA VAL A 112 4.22 17.33 -4.02
C VAL A 112 5.22 17.41 -2.86
N GLU A 113 5.44 18.62 -2.35
CA GLU A 113 6.37 18.91 -1.23
C GLU A 113 5.63 19.17 0.10
N SER A 114 4.30 19.04 0.11
CA SER A 114 3.48 19.25 1.30
C SER A 114 3.58 18.09 2.29
N GLY A 115 3.50 18.39 3.59
CA GLY A 115 3.50 17.41 4.67
C GLY A 115 2.12 16.82 4.97
N LEU A 116 1.96 16.34 6.20
CA LEU A 116 0.67 15.91 6.73
C LEU A 116 -0.31 17.09 6.78
N THR A 117 -1.59 16.80 6.59
CA THR A 117 -2.67 17.76 6.87
C THR A 117 -3.06 17.69 8.35
N GLU A 118 -3.98 18.54 8.80
CA GLU A 118 -4.53 18.50 10.16
C GLU A 118 -5.20 17.15 10.51
N LEU A 119 -5.64 16.38 9.49
CA LEU A 119 -6.26 15.07 9.68
C LEU A 119 -5.23 13.93 9.79
N GLY A 120 -4.00 14.15 9.31
CA GLY A 120 -2.93 13.13 9.27
C GLY A 120 -2.54 12.62 10.66
N PRO A 121 -2.10 13.47 11.61
CA PRO A 121 -1.68 13.02 12.92
C PRO A 121 -2.77 12.27 13.72
N PRO A 122 -4.05 12.70 13.73
CA PRO A 122 -5.13 11.90 14.31
C PRO A 122 -5.30 10.52 13.67
N LEU A 123 -5.21 10.41 12.33
CA LEU A 123 -5.30 9.12 11.64
C LEU A 123 -4.15 8.18 12.04
N LEU A 124 -2.92 8.69 12.04
CA LEU A 124 -1.73 7.92 12.42
C LEU A 124 -1.81 7.41 13.86
N ARG A 125 -2.30 8.23 14.79
CA ARG A 125 -2.54 7.78 16.18
C ARG A 125 -3.58 6.67 16.24
N GLU A 126 -4.64 6.77 15.45
CA GLU A 126 -5.68 5.73 15.40
C GLU A 126 -5.17 4.44 14.76
N MET A 127 -4.35 4.53 13.71
CA MET A 127 -3.65 3.39 13.12
C MET A 127 -2.78 2.68 14.16
N SER A 128 -1.99 3.43 14.93
CA SER A 128 -1.16 2.89 16.01
C SER A 128 -2.01 2.20 17.08
N ARG A 129 -3.11 2.85 17.51
CA ARG A 129 -4.05 2.28 18.50
C ARG A 129 -4.70 0.98 18.04
N LEU A 130 -5.04 0.89 16.76
CA LEU A 130 -5.72 -0.26 16.16
C LEU A 130 -4.77 -1.34 15.61
N GLY A 131 -3.46 -1.08 15.60
CA GLY A 131 -2.48 -2.00 15.03
C GLY A 131 -2.54 -2.10 13.50
N VAL A 132 -3.00 -1.04 12.82
CA VAL A 132 -2.97 -0.96 11.35
C VAL A 132 -1.56 -0.58 10.91
N LEU A 133 -0.99 -1.36 9.99
CA LEU A 133 0.37 -1.14 9.49
C LEU A 133 0.39 0.11 8.60
N LEU A 134 1.43 0.94 8.80
CA LEU A 134 1.65 2.12 7.98
C LEU A 134 2.43 1.74 6.72
N ASP A 135 1.78 1.90 5.58
CA ASP A 135 2.44 1.84 4.28
C ASP A 135 2.98 3.25 3.94
N MET A 136 4.30 3.36 3.85
CA MET A 136 4.98 4.62 3.60
C MET A 136 5.04 4.98 2.12
N THR A 137 4.69 4.03 1.25
CA THR A 137 4.66 4.21 -0.20
C THR A 137 3.81 5.44 -0.54
N HIS A 138 4.21 6.15 -1.59
CA HIS A 138 3.59 7.37 -2.08
C HIS A 138 3.76 8.65 -1.25
N PHE A 139 4.20 8.63 0.00
CA PHE A 139 4.42 9.87 0.75
C PHE A 139 5.36 10.84 0.02
N SER A 140 5.08 12.14 0.16
CA SER A 140 6.09 13.17 -0.03
C SER A 140 7.24 12.98 0.96
N ASP A 141 8.42 13.55 0.69
CA ASP A 141 9.53 13.48 1.65
C ASP A 141 9.15 14.09 2.99
N ARG A 142 8.45 15.22 2.95
CA ARG A 142 7.97 15.88 4.15
C ARG A 142 6.96 15.03 4.92
N SER A 143 5.99 14.44 4.23
CA SER A 143 4.99 13.56 4.87
C SER A 143 5.62 12.29 5.43
N PHE A 144 6.62 11.73 4.77
CA PHE A 144 7.37 10.58 5.28
C PHE A 144 7.96 10.88 6.67
N TRP A 145 8.67 12.00 6.80
CA TRP A 145 9.32 12.39 8.05
C TRP A 145 8.31 12.76 9.14
N GLU A 146 7.32 13.60 8.81
CA GLU A 146 6.27 13.99 9.77
C GLU A 146 5.42 12.78 10.22
N ALA A 147 5.20 11.77 9.37
CA ALA A 147 4.47 10.56 9.75
C ALA A 147 5.19 9.77 10.85
N LEU A 148 6.52 9.71 10.81
CA LEU A 148 7.33 9.01 11.81
C LEU A 148 7.27 9.68 13.19
N GLU A 149 7.00 10.98 13.27
CA GLU A 149 6.79 11.71 14.52
C GLU A 149 5.46 11.34 15.21
N HIS A 150 4.52 10.75 14.47
CA HIS A 150 3.16 10.47 14.93
C HIS A 150 2.77 8.98 14.91
N TYR A 151 3.63 8.12 14.36
CA TYR A 151 3.37 6.69 14.22
C TYR A 151 4.58 5.85 14.65
N GLU A 152 4.43 5.18 15.79
CA GLU A 152 5.45 4.31 16.40
C GLU A 152 5.31 2.82 16.01
N GLY A 153 4.24 2.44 15.31
CA GLY A 153 3.97 1.06 14.93
C GLY A 153 4.81 0.53 13.75
N PRO A 154 4.55 -0.70 13.29
CA PRO A 154 5.26 -1.29 12.15
C PRO A 154 5.04 -0.53 10.85
N VAL A 155 6.12 -0.29 10.10
CA VAL A 155 6.10 0.34 8.78
C VAL A 155 6.52 -0.62 7.69
N LEU A 156 6.04 -0.37 6.48
CA LEU A 156 6.51 -1.01 5.26
C LEU A 156 6.44 -0.02 4.10
N ALA A 157 7.06 -0.38 2.99
CA ALA A 157 6.82 0.24 1.70
C ALA A 157 6.38 -0.87 0.74
N SER A 158 5.09 -0.95 0.44
CA SER A 158 4.50 -2.07 -0.31
C SER A 158 5.00 -2.18 -1.76
N HIS A 159 5.23 -1.04 -2.43
CA HIS A 159 5.74 -0.97 -3.79
C HIS A 159 6.62 0.28 -3.98
N ASN A 160 7.90 0.15 -3.68
CA ASN A 160 8.87 1.24 -3.72
C ASN A 160 10.28 0.76 -4.08
N ASN A 161 11.06 1.57 -4.79
CA ASN A 161 12.48 1.34 -5.03
C ASN A 161 13.33 2.46 -4.40
N CYS A 162 14.53 2.68 -4.90
CA CYS A 162 15.49 3.65 -4.38
C CYS A 162 15.83 4.75 -5.40
N ARG A 163 16.23 5.92 -4.90
CA ARG A 163 16.65 7.06 -5.73
C ARG A 163 17.96 6.81 -6.46
N ALA A 164 18.77 5.88 -5.97
CA ALA A 164 19.97 5.44 -6.65
C ALA A 164 19.64 4.79 -8.01
N LEU A 165 18.52 4.04 -8.08
CA LEU A 165 18.04 3.43 -9.32
C LEU A 165 17.39 4.47 -10.24
N VAL A 166 16.37 5.20 -9.76
CA VAL A 166 15.72 6.29 -10.50
C VAL A 166 15.62 7.55 -9.63
N PRO A 167 16.26 8.68 -9.99
CA PRO A 167 16.29 9.89 -9.17
C PRO A 167 14.98 10.67 -9.25
N HIS A 168 13.93 10.14 -8.63
CA HIS A 168 12.60 10.72 -8.59
C HIS A 168 12.02 10.66 -7.16
N GLN A 169 11.22 11.66 -6.77
CA GLN A 169 10.65 11.76 -5.41
C GLN A 169 9.80 10.53 -5.03
N ARG A 170 9.14 9.90 -6.00
CA ARG A 170 8.39 8.63 -5.83
C ARG A 170 9.25 7.49 -5.24
N GLN A 171 10.57 7.55 -5.42
CA GLN A 171 11.52 6.61 -4.84
C GLN A 171 12.08 7.14 -3.53
N PHE A 172 12.51 6.24 -2.65
CA PHE A 172 13.10 6.63 -1.38
C PHE A 172 14.58 6.92 -1.47
N SER A 173 15.02 7.93 -0.74
CA SER A 173 16.43 8.17 -0.47
C SER A 173 17.00 7.08 0.43
N ASP A 174 18.32 6.90 0.41
CA ASP A 174 18.99 5.97 1.33
C ASP A 174 18.67 6.26 2.80
N GLU A 175 18.42 7.52 3.16
CA GLU A 175 18.06 7.90 4.52
C GLU A 175 16.67 7.38 4.89
N GLN A 176 15.68 7.55 4.01
CA GLN A 176 14.34 7.00 4.19
C GLN A 176 14.38 5.47 4.27
N LEU A 177 15.16 4.81 3.39
CA LEU A 177 15.35 3.36 3.40
C LEU A 177 15.97 2.87 4.72
N ARG A 178 17.03 3.52 5.20
CA ARG A 178 17.67 3.19 6.48
C ARG A 178 16.69 3.24 7.64
N VAL A 179 15.79 4.22 7.67
CA VAL A 179 14.78 4.34 8.73
C VAL A 179 13.77 3.21 8.67
N ILE A 180 13.31 2.82 7.47
CA ILE A 180 12.43 1.66 7.31
C ILE A 180 13.12 0.39 7.84
N PHE A 181 14.39 0.17 7.50
CA PHE A 181 15.15 -0.98 7.98
C PHE A 181 15.36 -0.96 9.51
N GLN A 182 15.66 0.21 10.09
CA GLN A 182 15.79 0.37 11.54
C GLN A 182 14.48 0.04 12.28
N ARG A 183 13.34 0.19 11.60
CA ARG A 183 12.01 -0.18 12.11
C ARG A 183 11.65 -1.64 11.87
N ASN A 184 12.59 -2.46 11.40
CA ASN A 184 12.35 -3.83 10.89
C ASN A 184 11.25 -3.88 9.81
N GLY A 185 11.13 -2.80 9.04
CA GLY A 185 10.15 -2.70 7.97
C GLY A 185 10.55 -3.50 6.74
N VAL A 186 9.56 -3.78 5.90
CA VAL A 186 9.71 -4.50 4.64
C VAL A 186 9.53 -3.53 3.48
N ILE A 187 10.30 -3.74 2.42
CA ILE A 187 10.16 -3.01 1.16
C ILE A 187 9.84 -4.02 0.06
N GLY A 188 8.69 -3.86 -0.58
CA GLY A 188 8.35 -4.54 -1.83
C GLY A 188 8.89 -3.73 -3.00
N ALA A 189 9.80 -4.32 -3.78
CA ALA A 189 10.32 -3.67 -4.98
C ALA A 189 9.21 -3.53 -6.03
N ALA A 190 9.07 -2.32 -6.58
CA ALA A 190 8.07 -1.99 -7.60
C ALA A 190 8.62 -2.23 -9.01
N PHE A 191 7.85 -2.97 -9.82
CA PHE A 191 8.27 -3.39 -11.16
C PHE A 191 7.64 -2.53 -12.28
N ASP A 192 7.15 -1.35 -11.92
CA ASP A 192 6.73 -0.37 -12.91
C ASP A 192 7.96 0.15 -13.67
N THR A 193 7.93 0.05 -14.99
CA THR A 193 9.09 0.27 -15.87
C THR A 193 9.73 1.65 -15.71
N TRP A 194 8.93 2.70 -15.49
CA TRP A 194 9.48 4.04 -15.25
C TRP A 194 10.19 4.18 -13.91
N MET A 195 9.86 3.30 -12.95
CA MET A 195 10.50 3.20 -11.63
C MET A 195 11.79 2.37 -11.67
N LEU A 196 12.09 1.71 -12.80
CA LEU A 196 13.28 0.88 -13.01
C LEU A 196 14.26 1.48 -14.03
N GLN A 197 13.79 2.38 -14.88
CA GLN A 197 14.60 2.97 -15.95
C GLN A 197 14.63 4.50 -15.84
N PRO A 198 15.82 5.10 -15.59
CA PRO A 198 15.99 6.55 -15.62
C PRO A 198 15.60 7.17 -16.95
N GLY A 199 14.99 8.36 -16.90
CA GLY A 199 14.63 9.12 -18.09
C GLY A 199 13.48 8.53 -18.90
N TRP A 200 12.61 7.74 -18.28
CA TRP A 200 11.43 7.18 -18.92
C TRP A 200 10.52 8.28 -19.50
N VAL A 201 10.09 8.09 -20.75
CA VAL A 201 9.14 8.96 -21.45
C VAL A 201 7.97 8.12 -21.92
N VAL A 202 6.77 8.46 -21.42
CA VAL A 202 5.51 7.75 -21.74
C VAL A 202 5.29 7.70 -23.24
N GLY A 203 5.07 6.50 -23.76
CA GLY A 203 4.82 6.25 -25.19
C GLY A 203 6.06 6.29 -26.09
N GLN A 204 7.25 6.52 -25.55
CA GLN A 204 8.52 6.53 -26.32
C GLN A 204 9.53 5.51 -25.81
N THR A 205 9.67 5.37 -24.49
CA THR A 205 10.60 4.42 -23.89
C THR A 205 10.01 3.01 -23.89
N THR A 206 10.84 2.02 -24.19
CA THR A 206 10.49 0.59 -24.11
C THR A 206 11.15 -0.06 -22.90
N ASN A 207 10.55 -1.13 -22.38
CA ASN A 207 11.06 -1.89 -21.25
C ASN A 207 12.12 -2.94 -21.63
N GLU A 208 12.56 -3.00 -22.89
CA GLU A 208 13.47 -4.03 -23.40
C GLU A 208 14.83 -4.07 -22.69
N LYS A 209 15.21 -2.97 -22.03
CA LYS A 209 16.46 -2.84 -21.26
C LYS A 209 16.29 -3.07 -19.76
N VAL A 210 15.06 -3.26 -19.29
CA VAL A 210 14.75 -3.49 -17.88
C VAL A 210 14.79 -4.99 -17.62
N THR A 211 15.66 -5.41 -16.70
CA THR A 211 15.83 -6.83 -16.34
C THR A 211 15.63 -7.00 -14.83
N LEU A 212 15.53 -8.24 -14.35
CA LEU A 212 15.51 -8.49 -12.91
C LEU A 212 16.81 -8.04 -12.23
N ASP A 213 17.95 -8.12 -12.93
CA ASP A 213 19.24 -7.66 -12.42
C ASP A 213 19.20 -6.15 -12.10
N THR A 214 18.44 -5.36 -12.87
CA THR A 214 18.22 -3.93 -12.59
C THR A 214 17.63 -3.69 -11.20
N VAL A 215 16.73 -4.57 -10.75
CA VAL A 215 16.14 -4.51 -9.40
C VAL A 215 17.11 -5.03 -8.35
N VAL A 216 17.79 -6.14 -8.62
CA VAL A 216 18.69 -6.81 -7.65
C VAL A 216 19.95 -6.00 -7.36
N ASP A 217 20.46 -5.25 -8.33
CA ASP A 217 21.65 -4.42 -8.19
C ASP A 217 21.45 -3.17 -7.30
N HIS A 218 20.23 -2.92 -6.82
CA HIS A 218 19.81 -1.70 -6.12
C HIS A 218 18.96 -1.97 -4.87
#